data_AF-A0A2E3DWV7-F1
#
_entry.id   AF-A0A2E3DWV7-F1
#
_cell.length_a   1.000
_cell.length_b   1.000
_cell.length_c   1.000
_cell.angle_alpha   90.00
_cell.angle_beta   90.00
_cell.angle_gamma   90.00
#
_symmetry.space_group_name_H-M   'P 1'
#
loop_
_entity.id
_entity.type
_entity.pdbx_description
1 polymer ?
#
loop_
_entity_poly.entity_id
_entity_poly.type
_entity_poly.pdbx_seq_one_letter_code
_entity_poly.pdbx_strand_id
1 'polypeptide(L)'
;MLLNSYTLLIIKNIITVIYGSWFIYIGVQHFVDPEWFEPIVPSFLGFPKFWVLVSGFLEIVLGMFLIIPLTRKFSGLCLVLFLIIIYIANINMWILDIPIGGNRLSTQGHIIRALAQVLLIIIALYISEINPINYLRIKFNNARNRN
;
A
#
# COMPACT_ATOMS: atom_id res chain seq x y z
N MET A 1 -9.82 -27.34 -13.88
CA MET A 1 -8.48 -27.83 -13.50
C MET A 1 -7.95 -26.90 -12.42
N LEU A 2 -8.00 -27.32 -11.15
CA LEU A 2 -7.49 -26.51 -10.04
C LEU A 2 -5.96 -26.39 -10.17
N LEU A 3 -5.41 -25.19 -10.00
CA LEU A 3 -3.96 -24.97 -9.96
C LEU A 3 -3.36 -25.71 -8.75
N ASN A 4 -2.20 -26.35 -8.95
CA ASN A 4 -1.49 -26.99 -7.85
C ASN A 4 -0.81 -25.95 -6.93
N SER A 5 -0.49 -26.34 -5.71
CA SER A 5 0.06 -25.45 -4.68
C SER A 5 1.39 -24.78 -5.06
N TYR A 6 2.22 -25.44 -5.88
CA TYR A 6 3.49 -24.88 -6.37
C TYR A 6 3.25 -23.73 -7.35
N THR A 7 2.31 -23.91 -8.28
CA THR A 7 1.97 -22.84 -9.24
C THR A 7 1.40 -21.62 -8.52
N LEU A 8 0.56 -21.81 -7.50
CA LEU A 8 0.03 -20.70 -6.69
C LEU A 8 1.13 -19.95 -5.94
N LEU A 9 2.14 -20.66 -5.41
CA LEU A 9 3.29 -20.05 -4.73
C LEU A 9 4.13 -19.20 -5.69
N ILE A 10 4.38 -19.70 -6.91
CA ILE A 10 5.13 -18.97 -7.94
C ILE A 10 4.39 -17.69 -8.32
N ILE A 11 3.08 -17.78 -8.59
CA ILE A 11 2.24 -16.63 -8.92
C ILE A 11 2.30 -15.58 -7.80
N LYS A 12 2.16 -16.01 -6.54
CA LYS A 12 2.26 -15.10 -5.39
C LYS A 12 3.62 -14.41 -5.32
N ASN A 13 4.71 -15.14 -5.54
CA ASN A 13 6.05 -14.56 -5.54
C ASN A 13 6.24 -13.54 -6.66
N ILE A 14 5.75 -13.82 -7.87
CA ILE A 14 5.80 -12.89 -9.00
C ILE A 14 5.01 -11.62 -8.67
N ILE A 15 3.76 -11.76 -8.17
CA ILE A 15 2.95 -10.62 -7.73
C ILE A 15 3.69 -9.81 -6.68
N THR A 16 4.30 -10.46 -5.70
CA THR A 16 5.02 -9.78 -4.61
C THR A 16 6.22 -9.00 -5.12
N VAL A 17 7.00 -9.58 -6.04
CA VAL A 17 8.16 -8.90 -6.63
C VAL A 17 7.73 -7.70 -7.45
N ILE A 18 6.73 -7.85 -8.32
CA ILE A 18 6.19 -6.74 -9.14
C ILE A 18 5.67 -5.62 -8.24
N TYR A 19 4.84 -5.98 -7.25
CA TYR A 19 4.22 -5.04 -6.33
C TYR A 19 5.27 -4.31 -5.48
N GLY A 20 6.20 -5.02 -4.86
CA GLY A 20 7.29 -4.42 -4.07
C GLY A 20 8.19 -3.51 -4.93
N SER A 21 8.50 -3.92 -6.16
CA SER A 21 9.32 -3.12 -7.08
C SER A 21 8.61 -1.83 -7.49
N TRP A 22 7.30 -1.87 -7.66
CA TRP A 22 6.49 -0.68 -7.94
C TRP A 22 6.54 0.34 -6.80
N PHE A 23 6.43 -0.10 -5.54
CA PHE A 23 6.60 0.79 -4.38
C PHE A 23 8.00 1.39 -4.31
N ILE A 24 9.05 0.60 -4.58
CA ILE A 24 10.41 1.13 -4.64
C ILE A 24 10.52 2.22 -5.72
N TYR A 25 9.97 1.96 -6.91
CA TYR A 25 9.99 2.92 -8.00
C TYR A 25 9.28 4.23 -7.64
N ILE A 26 8.04 4.17 -7.13
CA ILE A 26 7.28 5.35 -6.72
C ILE A 26 7.98 6.08 -5.55
N GLY A 27 8.51 5.33 -4.58
CA GLY A 27 9.26 5.91 -3.48
C GLY A 27 10.51 6.66 -3.95
N VAL A 28 11.20 6.18 -4.98
CA VAL A 28 12.31 6.91 -5.63
C VAL A 28 11.82 8.20 -6.28
N GLN A 29 10.64 8.21 -6.91
CA GLN A 29 10.10 9.43 -7.54
C GLN A 29 9.89 10.58 -6.53
N HIS A 30 9.59 10.27 -5.26
CA HIS A 30 9.48 11.30 -4.21
C HIS A 30 10.80 12.05 -3.95
N PHE A 31 11.95 11.46 -4.30
CA PHE A 31 13.26 12.12 -4.18
C PHE A 31 13.69 12.80 -5.49
N VAL A 32 13.21 12.28 -6.63
CA VAL A 32 13.54 12.81 -7.97
C VAL A 32 12.72 14.06 -8.28
N ASP A 33 11.41 14.03 -8.01
CA ASP A 33 10.49 15.13 -8.30
C ASP A 33 9.51 15.34 -7.12
N PRO A 34 9.99 15.80 -5.95
CA PRO A 34 9.15 16.00 -4.77
C PRO A 34 8.04 17.04 -5.03
N GLU A 35 8.32 18.06 -5.83
CA GLU A 35 7.41 19.19 -6.10
C GLU A 35 6.10 18.73 -6.77
N TRP A 36 6.12 17.60 -7.48
CA TRP A 36 4.91 16.99 -8.02
C TRP A 36 3.95 16.48 -6.93
N PHE A 37 4.48 16.02 -5.79
CA PHE A 37 3.72 15.42 -4.68
C PHE A 37 3.40 16.42 -3.56
N GLU A 38 4.22 17.46 -3.37
CA GLU A 38 4.05 18.47 -2.31
C GLU A 38 2.65 19.10 -2.25
N PRO A 39 1.98 19.45 -3.37
CA PRO A 39 0.69 20.14 -3.34
C PRO A 39 -0.42 19.36 -2.64
N ILE A 40 -0.38 18.03 -2.66
CA ILE A 40 -1.44 17.21 -2.07
C ILE A 40 -1.24 16.93 -0.58
N VAL A 41 -0.08 17.28 -0.01
CA VAL A 41 0.16 17.13 1.42
C VAL A 41 -0.81 18.01 2.21
N PRO A 42 -1.55 17.46 3.19
CA PRO A 42 -2.46 18.27 4.00
C PRO A 42 -1.74 19.43 4.71
N SER A 43 -2.29 20.63 4.58
CA SER A 43 -1.65 21.86 5.07
C SER A 43 -1.38 21.88 6.58
N PHE A 44 -2.19 21.17 7.38
CA PHE A 44 -2.02 21.07 8.82
C PHE A 44 -0.73 20.35 9.26
N LEU A 45 -0.11 19.55 8.37
CA LEU A 45 1.15 18.86 8.66
C LEU A 45 2.38 19.79 8.58
N GLY A 46 2.27 20.91 7.87
CA GLY A 46 3.39 21.80 7.56
C GLY A 46 4.49 21.11 6.73
N PHE A 47 5.47 21.89 6.25
CA PHE A 47 6.67 21.38 5.55
C PHE A 47 6.41 20.24 4.52
N PRO A 48 5.65 20.47 3.44
CA PRO A 48 5.22 19.41 2.51
C PRO A 48 6.35 18.50 2.02
N LYS A 49 7.48 19.11 1.62
CA LYS A 49 8.68 18.39 1.16
C LYS A 49 9.19 17.36 2.17
N PHE A 50 9.16 17.66 3.46
CA PHE A 50 9.60 16.72 4.50
C PHE A 50 8.75 15.45 4.47
N TRP A 51 7.43 15.60 4.45
CA TRP A 51 6.50 14.47 4.45
C TRP A 51 6.57 13.65 3.17
N VAL A 52 6.78 14.30 2.02
CA VAL A 52 7.02 13.62 0.72
C VAL A 52 8.28 12.76 0.79
N LEU A 53 9.40 13.28 1.32
CA LEU A 53 10.63 12.50 1.44
C LEU A 53 10.51 11.34 2.44
N VAL A 54 9.80 11.56 3.56
CA VAL A 54 9.53 10.50 4.56
C VAL A 54 8.64 9.41 3.98
N SER A 55 7.56 9.76 3.27
CA SER A 55 6.69 8.77 2.63
C SER A 55 7.45 7.98 1.56
N GLY A 56 8.26 8.65 0.73
CA GLY A 56 9.09 8.00 -0.27
C GLY A 56 10.11 7.02 0.34
N PHE A 57 10.76 7.40 1.45
CA PHE A 57 11.65 6.50 2.18
C PHE A 57 10.91 5.25 2.68
N LEU A 58 9.72 5.43 3.28
CA LEU A 58 8.91 4.31 3.78
C LEU A 58 8.46 3.39 2.64
N GLU A 59 8.07 3.92 1.48
CA GLU A 59 7.70 3.11 0.31
C GLU A 59 8.86 2.25 -0.18
N ILE A 60 10.08 2.81 -0.26
CA ILE A 60 11.29 2.07 -0.65
C ILE A 60 11.57 0.94 0.35
N VAL A 61 11.61 1.26 1.64
CA VAL A 61 11.91 0.28 2.70
C VAL A 61 10.87 -0.84 2.73
N LEU A 62 9.59 -0.50 2.70
CA LEU A 62 8.50 -1.47 2.70
C LEU A 62 8.53 -2.33 1.43
N GLY A 63 8.75 -1.73 0.26
CA GLY A 63 8.89 -2.46 -1.01
C GLY A 63 10.03 -3.48 -0.97
N MET A 64 11.22 -3.09 -0.48
CA MET A 64 12.36 -4.01 -0.32
C MET A 64 12.05 -5.15 0.67
N PHE A 65 11.49 -4.82 1.83
CA PHE A 65 11.15 -5.82 2.85
C PHE A 65 9.97 -6.71 2.46
N LEU A 66 9.14 -6.28 1.51
CA LEU A 66 8.08 -7.12 0.97
C LEU A 66 8.64 -8.24 0.07
N ILE A 67 9.69 -7.92 -0.70
CA ILE A 67 10.36 -8.86 -1.61
C ILE A 67 11.07 -9.96 -0.81
N ILE A 68 11.76 -9.59 0.27
CA ILE A 68 12.48 -10.53 1.14
C ILE A 68 11.49 -11.45 1.87
N PRO A 69 11.52 -12.79 1.66
CA PRO A 69 10.52 -13.71 2.20
C PRO A 69 10.38 -13.65 3.73
N LEU A 70 11.50 -13.45 4.45
CA LEU A 70 11.53 -13.42 5.92
C LEU A 70 10.76 -12.23 6.51
N THR A 71 10.75 -11.08 5.83
CA THR A 71 10.15 -9.83 6.31
C THR A 71 8.78 -9.54 5.68
N ARG A 72 8.41 -10.28 4.63
CA ARG A 72 7.21 -10.06 3.80
C ARG A 72 5.93 -9.90 4.59
N LYS A 73 5.69 -10.79 5.56
CA LYS A 73 4.46 -10.76 6.38
C LYS A 73 4.35 -9.45 7.15
N PHE A 74 5.42 -9.03 7.82
CA PHE A 74 5.46 -7.80 8.59
C PHE A 74 5.37 -6.58 7.67
N SER A 75 6.17 -6.55 6.59
CA SER A 75 6.15 -5.45 5.62
C SER A 75 4.77 -5.26 4.98
N GLY A 76 4.09 -6.36 4.59
CA GLY A 76 2.75 -6.29 4.02
C GLY A 76 1.73 -5.64 4.97
N LEU A 77 1.82 -5.88 6.27
CA LEU A 77 0.94 -5.25 7.26
C LEU A 77 1.26 -3.78 7.48
N CYS A 78 2.53 -3.44 7.58
CA CYS A 78 2.97 -2.05 7.65
C CYS A 78 2.53 -1.29 6.39
N LEU A 79 2.59 -1.92 5.22
CA LEU A 79 2.18 -1.34 3.96
C LEU A 79 0.66 -1.12 3.87
N VAL A 80 -0.16 -2.02 4.45
CA VAL A 80 -1.61 -1.77 4.60
C VAL A 80 -1.87 -0.50 5.41
N LEU A 81 -1.24 -0.37 6.58
CA LEU A 81 -1.41 0.82 7.44
C LEU A 81 -0.91 2.08 6.73
N PHE A 82 0.25 1.99 6.08
CA PHE A 82 0.83 3.07 5.30
C PHE A 82 -0.10 3.53 4.17
N LEU A 83 -0.67 2.60 3.41
CA LEU A 83 -1.63 2.90 2.34
C LEU A 83 -2.90 3.58 2.86
N ILE A 84 -3.40 3.18 4.04
CA ILE A 84 -4.55 3.85 4.66
C ILE A 84 -4.19 5.30 5.02
N ILE A 85 -3.02 5.51 5.63
CA ILE A 85 -2.56 6.84 6.05
C ILE A 85 -2.32 7.74 4.84
N ILE A 86 -1.57 7.27 3.83
CA ILE A 86 -1.20 8.11 2.68
C ILE A 86 -2.40 8.47 1.80
N TYR A 87 -3.47 7.67 1.85
CA TYR A 87 -4.71 7.99 1.14
C TYR A 87 -5.37 9.28 1.64
N ILE A 88 -5.05 9.75 2.85
CA ILE A 88 -5.48 11.06 3.35
C ILE A 88 -5.01 12.19 2.40
N ALA A 89 -3.82 12.10 1.81
CA ALA A 89 -3.36 13.08 0.83
C ALA A 89 -4.21 13.07 -0.46
N ASN A 90 -4.70 11.91 -0.88
CA ASN A 90 -5.59 11.80 -2.05
C ASN A 90 -6.99 12.33 -1.77
N ILE A 91 -7.48 12.17 -0.54
CA ILE A 91 -8.72 12.79 -0.08
C ILE A 91 -8.55 14.32 -0.02
N ASN A 92 -7.43 14.80 0.50
CA ASN A 92 -7.09 16.24 0.56
C ASN A 92 -7.10 16.86 -0.84
N MET A 93 -6.45 16.20 -1.80
CA MET A 93 -6.48 16.60 -3.22
C MET A 93 -7.92 16.71 -3.77
N TRP A 94 -8.78 15.74 -3.45
CA TRP A 94 -10.15 15.71 -3.96
C TRP A 94 -11.02 16.81 -3.34
N ILE A 95 -10.97 16.96 -2.01
CA ILE A 95 -11.82 17.92 -1.29
C ILE A 95 -11.45 19.36 -1.65
N LEU A 96 -10.15 19.63 -1.81
CA LEU A 96 -9.64 20.98 -2.08
C LEU A 96 -9.42 21.26 -3.58
N ASP A 97 -9.78 20.32 -4.46
CA ASP A 97 -9.62 20.43 -5.92
C ASP A 97 -8.20 20.88 -6.33
N ILE A 98 -7.20 20.23 -5.74
CA ILE A 98 -5.80 20.61 -5.90
C ILE A 98 -5.28 20.16 -7.27
N PRO A 99 -4.77 21.08 -8.12
CA PRO A 99 -4.17 20.71 -9.39
C PRO A 99 -2.79 20.08 -9.18
N ILE A 100 -2.49 19.00 -9.91
CA ILE A 100 -1.15 18.41 -10.00
C ILE A 100 -0.65 18.58 -11.43
N GLY A 101 0.55 19.13 -11.60
CA GLY A 101 1.14 19.37 -12.93
C GLY A 101 0.24 20.22 -13.83
N GLY A 102 -0.48 21.18 -13.26
CA GLY A 102 -1.40 22.08 -13.97
C GLY A 102 -2.78 21.48 -14.30
N ASN A 103 -3.04 20.22 -13.97
CA ASN A 103 -4.30 19.54 -14.28
C ASN A 103 -5.08 19.18 -13.01
N ARG A 104 -6.39 19.45 -13.02
CA ARG A 104 -7.32 19.00 -11.98
C ARG A 104 -7.85 17.63 -12.33
N LEU A 105 -7.90 16.74 -11.35
CA LEU A 105 -8.41 15.40 -11.55
C LEU A 105 -9.94 15.43 -11.49
N SER A 106 -10.60 14.79 -12.45
CA SER A 106 -12.06 14.66 -12.40
C SER A 106 -12.52 13.80 -11.24
N THR A 107 -13.78 13.95 -10.81
CA THR A 107 -14.40 13.06 -9.80
C THR A 107 -14.24 11.58 -10.16
N GLN A 108 -14.37 11.23 -11.45
CA GLN A 108 -14.14 9.87 -11.93
C GLN A 108 -12.69 9.43 -11.70
N GLY A 109 -11.72 10.30 -11.96
CA GLY A 109 -10.31 10.03 -11.67
C GLY A 109 -10.06 9.78 -10.17
N HIS A 110 -10.67 10.56 -9.29
CA HIS A 110 -10.58 10.31 -7.84
C HIS A 110 -11.18 8.96 -7.43
N ILE A 111 -12.33 8.58 -7.98
CA ILE A 111 -12.95 7.26 -7.73
C ILE A 111 -12.04 6.13 -8.22
N ILE A 112 -11.45 6.27 -9.41
CA ILE A 112 -10.50 5.28 -9.94
C ILE A 112 -9.29 5.13 -8.99
N ARG A 113 -8.74 6.23 -8.49
CA ARG A 113 -7.64 6.19 -7.51
C ARG A 113 -8.08 5.53 -6.19
N ALA A 114 -9.31 5.79 -5.72
CA ALA A 114 -9.86 5.14 -4.54
C ALA A 114 -9.95 3.61 -4.70
N LEU A 115 -10.46 3.15 -5.85
CA LEU A 115 -10.56 1.72 -6.16
C LEU A 115 -9.18 1.08 -6.31
N ALA A 116 -8.24 1.77 -6.95
CA ALA A 116 -6.85 1.33 -7.02
C ALA A 116 -6.23 1.21 -5.62
N GLN A 117 -6.47 2.17 -4.71
CA GLN A 117 -5.99 2.11 -3.33
C GLN A 117 -6.53 0.89 -2.59
N VAL A 118 -7.83 0.61 -2.72
CA VAL A 118 -8.47 -0.58 -2.12
C VAL A 118 -7.84 -1.86 -2.68
N LEU A 119 -7.61 -1.92 -3.99
CA LEU A 119 -6.96 -3.06 -4.62
C LEU A 119 -5.52 -3.25 -4.11
N LEU A 120 -4.75 -2.17 -3.98
CA LEU A 120 -3.40 -2.21 -3.42
C LEU A 120 -3.42 -2.77 -1.99
N ILE A 121 -4.36 -2.34 -1.14
CA ILE A 121 -4.51 -2.85 0.23
C ILE A 121 -4.87 -4.34 0.23
N ILE A 122 -5.79 -4.78 -0.64
CA ILE A 122 -6.16 -6.19 -0.75
C ILE A 122 -4.96 -7.05 -1.17
N ILE A 123 -4.14 -6.58 -2.11
CA ILE A 123 -2.92 -7.27 -2.54
C ILE A 123 -1.92 -7.36 -1.37
N ALA A 124 -1.71 -6.28 -0.62
CA ALA A 124 -0.83 -6.30 0.56
C ALA A 124 -1.31 -7.28 1.63
N LEU A 125 -2.62 -7.34 1.90
CA LEU A 125 -3.22 -8.33 2.80
C LEU A 125 -2.99 -9.76 2.31
N TYR A 126 -3.24 -10.02 1.02
CA TYR A 126 -2.99 -11.33 0.39
C TYR A 126 -1.52 -11.76 0.52
N ILE A 127 -0.58 -10.84 0.24
CA ILE A 127 0.85 -11.09 0.36
C ILE A 127 1.24 -11.40 1.81
N SER A 128 0.65 -10.68 2.79
CA SER A 128 0.94 -10.82 4.22
C SER A 128 0.47 -12.13 4.87
N GLU A 129 -0.27 -12.97 4.14
CA GLU A 129 -0.84 -14.24 4.65
C GLU A 129 -1.80 -14.06 5.83
N ILE A 130 -2.26 -12.84 6.09
CA ILE A 130 -3.41 -12.63 6.95
C ILE A 130 -4.66 -13.01 6.17
N ASN A 131 -5.20 -14.17 6.50
CA ASN A 131 -6.61 -14.46 6.31
C ASN A 131 -7.30 -14.22 7.66
N PRO A 132 -8.00 -13.08 7.85
CA PRO A 132 -8.63 -12.73 9.13
C PRO A 132 -9.58 -13.84 9.62
N ILE A 133 -10.23 -14.51 8.66
CA ILE A 133 -11.18 -15.60 8.91
C ILE A 133 -10.45 -16.83 9.48
N ASN A 134 -9.26 -17.18 8.97
CA ASN A 134 -8.50 -18.32 9.49
C ASN A 134 -7.90 -18.04 10.88
N TYR A 135 -7.41 -16.83 11.13
CA TYR A 135 -6.91 -16.46 12.46
C TYR A 135 -8.02 -16.54 13.52
N LEU A 136 -9.19 -15.94 13.23
CA LEU A 136 -10.35 -16.02 14.11
C LEU A 136 -10.81 -17.47 14.27
N ARG A 137 -10.90 -18.25 13.19
CA ARG A 137 -11.28 -19.68 13.25
C ARG A 137 -10.34 -20.51 14.13
N ILE A 138 -9.01 -20.34 14.00
CA ILE A 138 -8.04 -21.07 14.84
C ILE A 138 -8.18 -20.64 16.30
N LYS A 139 -8.31 -19.34 16.57
CA LYS A 139 -8.51 -18.82 17.93
C LYS A 139 -9.81 -19.34 18.57
N PHE A 140 -10.91 -19.35 17.81
CA PHE A 140 -12.20 -19.90 18.24
C PHE A 140 -12.14 -21.41 18.49
N ASN A 141 -11.51 -22.19 17.61
CA ASN A 141 -11.37 -23.64 17.80
C ASN A 141 -10.50 -23.98 19.02
N ASN A 142 -9.42 -23.23 19.25
CA ASN A 142 -8.56 -23.41 20.43
C ASN A 142 -9.26 -23.01 21.73
N ALA A 143 -10.18 -22.05 21.70
CA ALA A 143 -11.01 -21.69 22.86
C ALA A 143 -12.06 -22.77 23.17
N ARG A 144 -12.62 -23.41 22.13
CA ARG A 144 -13.60 -24.50 22.28
C ARG A 144 -12.99 -25.79 22.83
N ASN A 145 -11.76 -26.13 22.43
CA ASN A 145 -11.07 -27.35 22.88
C ASN A 145 -10.47 -27.26 24.30
N ARG A 146 -10.58 -26.10 24.98
CA ARG A 146 -10.11 -25.90 26.36
C ARG A 146 -11.24 -26.00 27.40
N ASN A 147 -12.48 -26.22 26.94
CA ASN A 147 -13.67 -26.45 27.77
C ASN A 147 -14.17 -27.89 27.52
#